data_AF-A0A0J8RFA7-F1
#
_entry.id   AF-A0A0J8RFA7-F1
#
_cell.length_a   1.000
_cell.length_b   1.000
_cell.length_c   1.000
_cell.angle_alpha   90.00
_cell.angle_beta   90.00
_cell.angle_gamma   90.00
#
_symmetry.space_group_name_H-M   'P 1'
#
loop_
_entity.id
_entity.type
_entity.pdbx_description
1 polymer ?
#
loop_
_entity_poly.entity_id
_entity_poly.type
_entity_poly.pdbx_seq_one_letter_code
_entity_poly.pdbx_strand_id
1 'polypeptide(L)'
;MTIPSSPTASRNIERSRIPPELYEQYRASMLAYLRSSYSLLKGKNDGSKKPCGRGVDCGGDEEEYAGSSALDAAVHAVSLMEDDPLFNCGRGSVFTTAGSIEMEASLMVCSVVPPSSSGDGKDTEDEIDIARIKRGAGVMMVRNVRNPIRLAKEVLLRNGYDEDAGGGGSMHCQLCGPYVEKLASDWGLEFKPDEWFWTKRRWDEHRRGLQGPKVEATIDHDAEMDLTSHDGDKYLSQGTVGAVCIDQWGNIAVATSTGGLTNKFPGRIGDTPTLGAGFWAEDWDESDQEMSNDGDRPGRRRRRRRRAAAVSGTGNGDSFLRVAAARTTTAMARFSSGHVSLDEALTAVCGPGGELQRSAGDRWGKTGEATAGMIGIEVEWDGDGNKSLLKGKTSFDFNAGGMFRAWIEEGPDGEDRERMMVFREEYYQ
;
A
#
# COMPACT_ATOMS: atom_id res chain seq x y z
N MET A 1 10.49 -5.74 -2.06
CA MET A 1 9.55 -4.65 -2.39
C MET A 1 8.44 -5.20 -3.26
N THR A 2 7.20 -4.84 -2.99
CA THR A 2 6.05 -5.17 -3.85
C THR A 2 5.12 -3.96 -3.97
N ILE A 3 4.60 -3.72 -5.17
CA ILE A 3 3.67 -2.65 -5.51
C ILE A 3 2.44 -3.31 -6.14
N PRO A 4 1.23 -3.18 -5.56
CA PRO A 4 0.01 -3.34 -6.31
C PRO A 4 -0.26 -2.05 -7.08
N SER A 5 -0.75 -2.16 -8.30
CA SER A 5 -1.22 -0.98 -9.00
C SER A 5 -2.66 -1.18 -9.45
N SER A 6 -3.33 -0.05 -9.66
CA SER A 6 -4.61 -0.03 -10.36
C SER A 6 -4.37 -0.45 -11.81
N PRO A 7 -5.33 -1.13 -12.47
CA PRO A 7 -6.68 -1.42 -12.00
C PRO A 7 -6.70 -2.47 -10.89
N THR A 8 -7.62 -2.24 -9.95
CA THR A 8 -7.95 -3.06 -8.77
C THR A 8 -7.86 -4.54 -9.09
N ALA A 9 -7.74 -5.38 -8.07
CA ALA A 9 -8.37 -6.69 -8.15
C ALA A 9 -9.85 -6.50 -8.58
N SER A 10 -10.15 -6.75 -9.85
CA SER A 10 -11.46 -6.51 -10.45
C SER A 10 -11.92 -7.72 -11.25
N ARG A 11 -13.22 -8.00 -11.23
CA ARG A 11 -13.85 -9.07 -12.00
C ARG A 11 -13.72 -8.86 -13.50
N ASN A 12 -13.62 -7.60 -13.93
CA ASN A 12 -13.60 -7.22 -15.34
C ASN A 12 -12.20 -7.29 -15.98
N ILE A 13 -11.17 -7.61 -15.18
CA ILE A 13 -9.84 -7.89 -15.71
C ILE A 13 -9.86 -9.29 -16.31
N GLU A 14 -10.15 -9.34 -17.61
CA GLU A 14 -10.03 -10.53 -18.45
C GLU A 14 -8.99 -10.26 -19.54
N ARG A 15 -8.19 -11.27 -19.89
CA ARG A 15 -7.13 -11.16 -20.92
C ARG A 15 -7.66 -10.62 -22.25
N SER A 16 -8.85 -11.06 -22.65
CA SER A 16 -9.52 -10.66 -23.90
C SER A 16 -10.00 -9.19 -23.90
N ARG A 17 -10.03 -8.54 -22.73
CA ARG A 17 -10.57 -7.19 -22.56
C ARG A 17 -9.51 -6.11 -22.43
N ILE A 18 -8.25 -6.46 -22.11
CA ILE A 18 -7.16 -5.50 -21.98
C ILE A 18 -6.44 -5.34 -23.33
N PRO A 19 -6.45 -4.15 -23.95
CA PRO A 19 -5.67 -3.90 -25.16
C PRO A 19 -4.17 -4.11 -24.89
N PRO A 20 -3.42 -4.77 -25.80
CA PRO A 20 -1.98 -5.00 -25.61
C PRO A 20 -1.17 -3.73 -25.32
N GLU A 21 -1.52 -2.62 -25.99
CA GLU A 21 -0.86 -1.33 -25.76
C GLU A 21 -1.12 -0.77 -24.36
N LEU A 22 -2.34 -0.93 -23.85
CA LEU A 22 -2.70 -0.51 -22.50
C LEU A 22 -1.99 -1.38 -21.45
N TYR A 23 -1.93 -2.70 -21.68
CA TYR A 23 -1.16 -3.60 -20.82
C TYR A 23 0.31 -3.18 -20.76
N GLU A 24 0.92 -2.87 -21.90
CA GLU A 24 2.32 -2.45 -21.95
C GLU A 24 2.55 -1.11 -21.25
N GLN A 25 1.62 -0.15 -21.34
CA GLN A 25 1.69 1.09 -20.56
C GLN A 25 1.71 0.82 -19.05
N TYR A 26 0.79 0.00 -18.55
CA TYR A 26 0.78 -0.39 -17.13
C TYR A 26 2.07 -1.11 -16.74
N ARG A 27 2.50 -2.08 -17.55
CA ARG A 27 3.74 -2.83 -17.31
C ARG A 27 4.95 -1.90 -17.23
N ALA A 28 5.09 -0.96 -18.17
CA ALA A 28 6.20 -0.03 -18.22
C ALA A 28 6.24 0.90 -16.99
N SER A 29 5.10 1.52 -16.64
CA SER A 29 4.98 2.37 -15.45
C SER A 29 5.31 1.59 -14.18
N MET A 30 4.70 0.41 -13.97
CA MET A 30 4.93 -0.39 -12.76
C MET A 30 6.37 -0.85 -12.59
N LEU A 31 7.00 -1.35 -13.66
CA LEU A 31 8.41 -1.78 -13.61
C LEU A 31 9.34 -0.57 -13.38
N ALA A 32 9.05 0.59 -13.98
CA ALA A 32 9.82 1.80 -13.73
C ALA A 32 9.74 2.23 -12.25
N TYR A 33 8.56 2.22 -11.64
CA TYR A 33 8.37 2.61 -10.24
C TYR A 33 8.98 1.61 -9.28
N LEU A 34 8.85 0.32 -9.58
CA LEU A 34 9.50 -0.75 -8.83
C LEU A 34 11.03 -0.56 -8.85
N ARG A 35 11.63 -0.34 -10.02
CA ARG A 35 13.08 -0.12 -10.14
C ARG A 35 13.55 1.14 -9.42
N SER A 36 12.84 2.26 -9.59
CA SER A 36 13.21 3.53 -8.95
C SER A 36 13.20 3.39 -7.43
N SER A 37 12.12 2.83 -6.88
CA SER A 37 11.95 2.66 -5.43
C SER A 37 12.87 1.58 -4.85
N TYR A 38 13.16 0.52 -5.62
CA TYR A 38 14.13 -0.49 -5.23
C TYR A 38 15.56 0.05 -5.21
N SER A 39 15.89 0.95 -6.15
CA SER A 39 17.18 1.63 -6.18
C SER A 39 17.38 2.50 -4.95
N LEU A 40 16.32 3.16 -4.47
CA LEU A 40 16.33 3.87 -3.18
C LEU A 40 16.66 2.90 -2.03
N LEU A 41 16.01 1.73 -1.94
CA LEU A 41 16.29 0.74 -0.89
C LEU A 41 17.71 0.19 -0.92
N LYS A 42 18.32 0.07 -2.10
CA LYS A 42 19.69 -0.45 -2.27
C LYS A 42 20.78 0.61 -2.14
N GLY A 43 20.43 1.90 -2.15
CA GLY A 43 21.41 2.99 -2.09
C GLY A 43 22.27 3.12 -3.34
N LYS A 44 21.79 2.63 -4.49
CA LYS A 44 22.54 2.77 -5.75
C LYS A 44 22.48 4.21 -6.26
N ASN A 45 23.64 4.78 -6.53
CA ASN A 45 23.83 6.12 -7.05
C ASN A 45 23.36 6.17 -8.52
N ASP A 46 22.07 6.43 -8.75
CA ASP A 46 21.51 6.65 -10.11
C ASP A 46 21.72 8.09 -10.60
N GLY A 47 22.50 8.90 -9.87
CA GLY A 47 22.73 10.31 -10.14
C GLY A 47 21.62 11.23 -9.61
N SER A 48 20.56 10.71 -8.99
CA SER A 48 19.58 11.52 -8.28
C SER A 48 20.13 11.94 -6.91
N LYS A 49 20.25 13.25 -6.69
CA LYS A 49 20.59 13.79 -5.36
C LYS A 49 19.47 13.41 -4.40
N LYS A 50 19.83 12.91 -3.20
CA LYS A 50 18.91 12.76 -2.07
C LYS A 50 18.11 14.08 -1.95
N PRO A 51 16.77 14.07 -1.86
CA PRO A 51 16.04 15.27 -1.49
C PRO A 51 16.48 15.60 -0.06
N CYS A 52 17.35 16.61 0.08
CA CYS A 52 17.90 16.99 1.36
C CYS A 52 16.73 17.37 2.28
N GLY A 53 16.43 16.53 3.26
CA GLY A 53 15.66 16.95 4.42
C GLY A 53 16.38 18.13 5.04
N ARG A 54 15.65 19.22 5.26
CA ARG A 54 16.03 20.45 6.00
C ARG A 54 17.55 20.63 6.25
N GLY A 55 18.23 21.32 5.35
CA GLY A 55 19.34 22.21 5.72
C GLY A 55 20.73 21.62 6.00
N VAL A 56 21.06 20.42 5.52
CA VAL A 56 22.45 19.90 5.60
C VAL A 56 23.11 19.96 4.22
N ASP A 57 24.17 20.75 4.11
CA ASP A 57 25.03 20.84 2.93
C ASP A 57 26.08 19.71 3.01
N CYS A 58 25.94 18.67 2.19
CA CYS A 58 26.84 17.53 2.17
C CYS A 58 27.81 17.68 0.99
N GLY A 59 29.00 18.21 1.25
CA GLY A 59 30.12 18.18 0.32
C GLY A 59 30.99 16.93 0.51
N GLY A 60 31.47 16.37 -0.61
CA GLY A 60 32.69 15.54 -0.68
C GLY A 60 32.53 14.02 -0.55
N ASP A 61 33.13 13.33 -1.51
CA ASP A 61 33.54 11.92 -1.57
C ASP A 61 32.51 10.82 -1.90
N GLU A 62 32.95 9.87 -2.74
CA GLU A 62 32.21 8.71 -3.25
C GLU A 62 31.89 7.71 -2.13
N GLU A 63 31.01 8.08 -1.19
CA GLU A 63 30.43 7.15 -0.21
C GLU A 63 29.40 6.25 -0.91
N GLU A 64 29.55 4.94 -0.70
CA GLU A 64 28.50 3.95 -0.97
C GLU A 64 27.27 4.33 -0.15
N TYR A 65 26.31 5.00 -0.79
CA TYR A 65 25.15 5.57 -0.11
C TYR A 65 24.39 4.46 0.60
N ALA A 66 24.20 4.58 1.92
CA ALA A 66 23.25 3.74 2.64
C ALA A 66 21.86 3.89 1.99
N GLY A 67 21.19 2.76 1.72
CA GLY A 67 19.84 2.75 1.17
C GLY A 67 18.84 3.58 1.99
N SER A 68 17.72 3.97 1.39
CA SER A 68 16.65 4.70 2.06
C SER A 68 15.79 3.78 2.94
N SER A 69 15.01 4.37 3.86
CA SER A 69 14.11 3.61 4.73
C SER A 69 12.99 2.92 3.94
N ALA A 70 12.40 1.87 4.52
CA ALA A 70 11.22 1.23 3.95
C ALA A 70 10.06 2.24 3.78
N LEU A 71 9.93 3.18 4.72
CA LEU A 71 8.93 4.25 4.68
C LEU A 71 9.14 5.17 3.48
N ASP A 72 10.36 5.64 3.25
CA ASP A 72 10.72 6.46 2.10
C ASP A 72 10.44 5.76 0.78
N ALA A 73 10.88 4.51 0.66
CA ALA A 73 10.69 3.74 -0.57
C ALA A 73 9.20 3.48 -0.86
N ALA A 74 8.39 3.18 0.16
CA ALA A 74 6.96 2.97 0.00
C ALA A 74 6.23 4.29 -0.39
N VAL A 75 6.57 5.39 0.27
CA VAL A 75 5.99 6.72 -0.03
C VAL A 75 6.41 7.20 -1.43
N HIS A 76 7.66 6.97 -1.83
CA HIS A 76 8.16 7.29 -3.18
C HIS A 76 7.40 6.50 -4.25
N ALA A 77 7.28 5.18 -4.08
CA ALA A 77 6.55 4.32 -5.01
C ALA A 77 5.09 4.79 -5.22
N VAL A 78 4.40 5.10 -4.12
CA VAL A 78 3.01 5.58 -4.19
C VAL A 78 2.93 6.99 -4.77
N SER A 79 3.89 7.88 -4.47
CA SER A 79 3.92 9.24 -5.05
C SER A 79 4.10 9.21 -6.57
N LEU A 80 4.90 8.27 -7.09
CA LEU A 80 5.06 8.07 -8.55
C LEU A 80 3.74 7.65 -9.20
N MET A 81 2.97 6.77 -8.54
CA MET A 81 1.64 6.36 -9.03
C MET A 81 0.60 7.47 -8.90
N GLU A 82 0.68 8.32 -7.86
CA GLU A 82 -0.18 9.51 -7.71
C GLU A 82 0.10 10.59 -8.78
N ASP A 83 1.29 10.61 -9.38
CA ASP A 83 1.62 11.54 -10.47
C ASP A 83 1.22 11.01 -11.86
N ASP A 84 0.94 9.70 -11.99
CA ASP A 84 0.59 9.06 -13.25
C ASP A 84 -0.94 8.94 -13.44
N PRO A 85 -1.52 9.64 -14.45
CA PRO A 85 -2.96 9.62 -14.75
C PRO A 85 -3.53 8.24 -15.10
N LEU A 86 -2.68 7.23 -15.28
CA LEU A 86 -3.07 5.85 -15.50
C LEU A 86 -3.75 5.25 -14.26
N PHE A 87 -3.32 5.63 -13.05
CA PHE A 87 -3.84 5.08 -11.79
C PHE A 87 -4.99 5.92 -11.22
N ASN A 88 -5.78 5.35 -10.31
CA ASN A 88 -6.85 6.05 -9.60
C ASN A 88 -6.37 6.54 -8.23
N CYS A 89 -5.45 7.48 -8.24
CA CYS A 89 -4.90 8.16 -7.07
C CYS A 89 -4.20 9.43 -7.54
N GLY A 90 -4.16 10.49 -6.72
CA GLY A 90 -3.55 11.75 -7.17
C GLY A 90 -4.13 12.20 -8.52
N ARG A 91 -3.25 12.48 -9.47
CA ARG A 91 -3.60 12.71 -10.88
C ARG A 91 -4.28 11.48 -11.48
N GLY A 92 -5.49 11.67 -12.02
CA GLY A 92 -6.29 10.55 -12.52
C GLY A 92 -7.21 9.93 -11.47
N SER A 93 -7.39 10.58 -10.32
CA SER A 93 -8.45 10.26 -9.36
C SER A 93 -9.85 10.38 -9.98
N VAL A 94 -10.74 9.51 -9.53
CA VAL A 94 -12.15 9.49 -9.95
C VAL A 94 -12.97 10.60 -9.29
N PHE A 95 -14.13 10.88 -9.88
CA PHE A 95 -15.05 11.94 -9.45
C PHE A 95 -16.13 11.43 -8.49
N THR A 96 -16.55 12.28 -7.57
CA THR A 96 -17.76 12.09 -6.76
C THR A 96 -19.02 12.33 -7.61
N THR A 97 -20.20 12.04 -7.06
CA THR A 97 -21.48 12.41 -7.70
C THR A 97 -21.65 13.92 -7.91
N ALA A 98 -20.93 14.75 -7.14
CA ALA A 98 -20.93 16.21 -7.28
C ALA A 98 -19.92 16.71 -8.32
N GLY A 99 -19.18 15.83 -8.98
CA GLY A 99 -18.12 16.20 -9.93
C GLY A 99 -16.86 16.75 -9.25
N SER A 100 -16.73 16.59 -7.92
CA SER A 100 -15.49 16.90 -7.19
C SER A 100 -14.53 15.70 -7.19
N ILE A 101 -13.26 15.95 -6.87
CA ILE A 101 -12.26 14.92 -6.60
C ILE A 101 -11.93 14.96 -5.10
N GLU A 102 -11.97 13.81 -4.45
CA GLU A 102 -11.66 13.65 -3.01
C GLU A 102 -10.76 12.43 -2.84
N MET A 103 -9.54 12.64 -2.36
CA MET A 103 -8.51 11.60 -2.30
C MET A 103 -8.28 11.13 -0.86
N GLU A 104 -7.76 9.91 -0.76
CA GLU A 104 -7.47 9.25 0.51
C GLU A 104 -6.11 8.55 0.41
N ALA A 105 -5.31 8.62 1.48
CA ALA A 105 -4.04 7.90 1.56
C ALA A 105 -3.70 7.53 3.00
N SER A 106 -2.86 6.50 3.16
CA SER A 106 -2.43 6.00 4.45
C SER A 106 -1.12 5.28 4.38
N LEU A 107 -0.52 5.11 5.56
CA LEU A 107 0.67 4.31 5.73
C LEU A 107 0.79 3.77 7.15
N MET A 108 1.54 2.68 7.29
CA MET A 108 1.87 2.08 8.58
C MET A 108 3.27 1.50 8.55
N VAL A 109 3.94 1.52 9.69
CA VAL A 109 5.30 0.99 9.87
C VAL A 109 5.35 -0.02 11.00
N CYS A 110 6.21 -1.02 10.85
CA CYS A 110 6.65 -1.91 11.92
C CYS A 110 8.12 -2.27 11.72
N SER A 111 8.72 -3.02 12.65
CA SER A 111 10.08 -3.51 12.47
C SER A 111 10.23 -4.90 13.07
N VAL A 112 10.76 -5.83 12.29
CA VAL A 112 11.05 -7.19 12.75
C VAL A 112 12.25 -7.21 13.71
N VAL A 113 13.08 -6.17 13.68
CA VAL A 113 14.20 -6.01 14.60
C VAL A 113 13.72 -5.15 15.79
N PRO A 114 13.83 -5.65 17.03
CA PRO A 114 13.52 -4.83 18.19
C PRO A 114 14.43 -3.59 18.24
N PRO A 115 13.93 -2.46 18.76
CA PRO A 115 14.79 -1.30 18.98
C PRO A 115 15.95 -1.70 19.90
N SER A 116 17.16 -1.20 19.61
CA SER A 116 18.34 -1.58 20.38
C SER A 116 18.12 -1.25 21.86
N SER A 117 18.35 -2.23 22.74
CA SER A 117 18.17 -2.09 24.18
C SER A 117 19.27 -1.28 24.86
N SER A 118 20.13 -0.58 24.11
CA SER A 118 20.98 0.51 24.60
C SER A 118 20.15 1.76 24.90
N GLY A 119 19.14 1.59 25.76
CA GLY A 119 18.96 2.21 27.08
C GLY A 119 19.33 3.66 27.36
N ASP A 120 19.87 4.44 26.42
CA ASP A 120 20.27 5.82 26.73
C ASP A 120 19.17 6.83 26.43
N GLY A 121 18.06 6.42 25.80
CA GLY A 121 16.88 7.26 25.60
C GLY A 121 17.18 8.60 24.93
N LYS A 122 18.35 8.69 24.27
CA LYS A 122 18.88 9.88 23.63
C LYS A 122 18.75 9.68 22.13
N ASP A 123 17.89 10.52 21.56
CA ASP A 123 18.03 11.05 20.21
C ASP A 123 18.27 9.98 19.13
N THR A 124 17.38 9.00 18.97
CA THR A 124 17.29 8.33 17.67
C THR A 124 16.55 9.26 16.71
N GLU A 125 17.32 10.06 15.97
CA GLU A 125 16.85 10.87 14.83
C GLU A 125 16.35 10.00 13.65
N ASP A 126 16.39 8.68 13.77
CA ASP A 126 15.94 7.76 12.74
C ASP A 126 14.42 7.90 12.53
N GLU A 127 14.05 8.27 11.30
CA GLU A 127 12.68 8.53 10.87
C GLU A 127 11.70 7.40 11.23
N ILE A 128 12.18 6.14 11.23
CA ILE A 128 11.37 4.99 11.58
C ILE A 128 11.01 4.94 13.06
N ASP A 129 11.89 5.36 13.97
CA ASP A 129 11.59 5.37 15.40
C ASP A 129 10.57 6.46 15.73
N ILE A 130 10.70 7.62 15.10
CA ILE A 130 9.70 8.71 15.14
C ILE A 130 8.34 8.20 14.64
N ALA A 131 8.34 7.50 13.50
CA ALA A 131 7.14 6.92 12.92
C ALA A 131 6.48 5.88 13.83
N ARG A 132 7.26 5.07 14.53
CA ARG A 132 6.77 3.99 15.41
C ARG A 132 6.04 4.51 16.66
N ILE A 133 6.19 5.78 17.01
CA ILE A 133 5.40 6.42 18.08
C ILE A 133 3.91 6.34 17.75
N LYS A 134 3.51 6.65 16.51
CA LYS A 134 2.13 6.49 16.03
C LYS A 134 1.86 5.16 15.36
N ARG A 135 2.89 4.55 14.77
CA ARG A 135 2.87 3.39 13.87
C ARG A 135 2.14 3.60 12.56
N GLY A 136 1.04 4.35 12.50
CA GLY A 136 0.30 4.56 11.27
C GLY A 136 -0.44 5.88 11.22
N ALA A 137 -0.67 6.35 10.00
CA ALA A 137 -1.41 7.57 9.71
C ALA A 137 -2.30 7.41 8.48
N GLY A 138 -3.42 8.11 8.46
CA GLY A 138 -4.34 8.19 7.33
C GLY A 138 -4.86 9.62 7.13
N VAL A 139 -4.99 10.02 5.87
CA VAL A 139 -5.61 11.28 5.48
C VAL A 139 -6.73 11.01 4.49
N MET A 140 -7.86 11.69 4.67
CA MET A 140 -9.09 11.38 3.94
C MET A 140 -9.83 12.63 3.51
N MET A 141 -10.63 12.52 2.45
CA MET A 141 -11.34 13.65 1.83
C MET A 141 -10.41 14.80 1.40
N VAL A 142 -9.16 14.48 1.06
CA VAL A 142 -8.14 15.47 0.72
C VAL A 142 -8.35 15.97 -0.70
N ARG A 143 -8.30 17.30 -0.86
CA ARG A 143 -8.35 17.99 -2.14
C ARG A 143 -7.10 18.79 -2.36
N ASN A 144 -6.75 18.96 -3.64
CA ASN A 144 -5.71 19.87 -4.13
C ASN A 144 -4.26 19.65 -3.63
N VAL A 145 -4.01 18.77 -2.67
CA VAL A 145 -2.64 18.34 -2.30
C VAL A 145 -2.15 17.37 -3.36
N ARG A 146 -1.02 17.68 -4.02
CA ARG A 146 -0.48 16.89 -5.15
C ARG A 146 -0.35 15.40 -4.81
N ASN A 147 0.26 15.13 -3.65
CA ASN A 147 0.56 13.78 -3.19
C ASN A 147 -0.05 13.51 -1.81
N PRO A 148 -1.29 12.99 -1.73
CA PRO A 148 -1.90 12.58 -0.47
C PRO A 148 -1.03 11.65 0.39
N ILE A 149 -0.26 10.75 -0.21
CA ILE A 149 0.62 9.85 0.56
C ILE A 149 1.75 10.59 1.30
N ARG A 150 2.28 11.67 0.71
CA ARG A 150 3.30 12.51 1.38
C ARG A 150 2.69 13.29 2.54
N LEU A 151 1.43 13.70 2.42
CA LEU A 151 0.70 14.30 3.53
C LEU A 151 0.48 13.28 4.67
N ALA A 152 0.11 12.03 4.35
CA ALA A 152 0.03 10.97 5.35
C ALA A 152 1.38 10.75 6.07
N LYS A 153 2.51 10.85 5.34
CA LYS A 153 3.86 10.78 5.91
C LYS A 153 4.13 11.93 6.89
N GLU A 154 3.81 13.17 6.54
CA GLU A 154 3.97 14.29 7.47
C GLU A 154 3.09 14.12 8.72
N VAL A 155 1.85 13.65 8.56
CA VAL A 155 0.96 13.36 9.72
C VAL A 155 1.59 12.28 10.61
N LEU A 156 2.20 11.23 10.05
CA LEU A 156 2.88 10.20 10.82
C LEU A 156 4.08 10.76 11.61
N LEU A 157 4.95 11.52 10.95
CA LEU A 157 6.22 11.96 11.53
C LEU A 157 6.07 13.15 12.49
N ARG A 158 5.09 14.02 12.26
CA ARG A 158 4.78 15.15 13.15
C ARG A 158 3.89 14.68 14.29
N ASN A 159 4.48 13.87 15.16
CA ASN A 159 3.77 13.19 16.25
C ASN A 159 3.48 14.09 17.46
N GLY A 160 4.12 15.26 17.57
CA GLY A 160 3.89 16.20 18.68
C GLY A 160 4.34 15.67 20.04
N TYR A 161 5.11 14.57 20.07
CA TYR A 161 5.70 14.03 21.29
C TYR A 161 6.81 14.95 21.83
N ASP A 162 7.52 15.61 20.93
CA ASP A 162 8.54 16.60 21.25
C ASP A 162 7.93 18.01 21.12
N GLU A 163 7.32 18.51 22.21
CA GLU A 163 6.57 19.78 22.23
C GLU A 163 7.44 21.00 21.86
N ASP A 164 8.76 20.89 22.04
CA ASP A 164 9.73 21.95 21.75
C ASP A 164 10.12 22.05 20.25
N ALA A 165 9.72 21.07 19.42
CA ALA A 165 10.10 21.01 18.00
C ALA A 165 9.30 21.95 17.06
N GLY A 166 8.36 22.75 17.58
CA GLY A 166 7.77 23.89 16.86
C GLY A 166 7.09 23.59 15.52
N GLY A 167 6.62 22.36 15.29
CA GLY A 167 6.26 21.84 13.95
C GLY A 167 4.78 21.60 13.66
N GLY A 168 3.87 21.94 14.58
CA GLY A 168 2.42 21.73 14.41
C GLY A 168 1.98 20.26 14.41
N GLY A 169 2.78 19.37 15.01
CA GLY A 169 2.45 17.95 15.14
C GLY A 169 1.36 17.66 16.17
N SER A 170 0.80 16.46 16.14
CA SER A 170 -0.20 15.98 17.11
C SER A 170 -0.12 14.45 17.21
N MET A 171 -0.69 13.81 18.23
CA MET A 171 -0.76 12.33 18.31
C MET A 171 -1.91 11.71 17.50
N HIS A 172 -2.60 12.49 16.66
CA HIS A 172 -3.70 11.98 15.85
C HIS A 172 -3.21 11.09 14.70
N CYS A 173 -3.81 9.92 14.54
CA CYS A 173 -3.50 8.98 13.46
C CYS A 173 -4.34 9.23 12.20
N GLN A 174 -5.51 9.86 12.31
CA GLN A 174 -6.40 10.07 11.17
C GLN A 174 -6.90 11.51 11.14
N LEU A 175 -6.75 12.18 10.01
CA LEU A 175 -7.20 13.56 9.80
C LEU A 175 -7.94 13.67 8.47
N CYS A 176 -8.89 14.61 8.37
CA CYS A 176 -9.72 14.75 7.18
C CYS A 176 -9.81 16.19 6.64
N GLY A 177 -9.95 16.28 5.32
CA GLY A 177 -10.44 17.45 4.58
C GLY A 177 -9.72 18.79 4.88
N PRO A 178 -10.47 19.91 4.97
CA PRO A 178 -9.88 21.24 4.99
C PRO A 178 -8.86 21.50 6.10
N TYR A 179 -8.99 20.81 7.24
CA TYR A 179 -8.03 20.97 8.33
C TYR A 179 -6.66 20.38 7.98
N VAL A 180 -6.63 19.14 7.47
CA VAL A 180 -5.36 18.51 7.08
C VAL A 180 -4.76 19.14 5.82
N GLU A 181 -5.59 19.71 4.94
CA GLU A 181 -5.14 20.53 3.82
C GLU A 181 -4.47 21.83 4.31
N LYS A 182 -5.04 22.50 5.31
CA LYS A 182 -4.39 23.66 5.94
C LYS A 182 -3.02 23.28 6.49
N LEU A 183 -2.94 22.15 7.21
CA LEU A 183 -1.65 21.63 7.70
C LEU A 183 -0.68 21.34 6.57
N ALA A 184 -1.14 20.72 5.48
CA ALA A 184 -0.31 20.48 4.29
C ALA A 184 0.29 21.79 3.74
N SER A 185 -0.51 22.86 3.67
CA SER A 185 -0.03 24.19 3.27
C SER A 185 0.98 24.75 4.26
N ASP A 186 0.70 24.68 5.55
CA ASP A 186 1.60 25.17 6.61
C ASP A 186 2.93 24.39 6.62
N TRP A 187 2.91 23.11 6.22
CA TRP A 187 4.09 22.24 6.11
C TRP A 187 4.80 22.32 4.76
N GLY A 188 4.32 23.16 3.83
CA GLY A 188 4.97 23.41 2.55
C GLY A 188 4.77 22.32 1.51
N LEU A 189 3.70 21.51 1.62
CA LEU A 189 3.36 20.54 0.57
C LEU A 189 2.83 21.25 -0.67
N GLU A 190 3.11 20.66 -1.83
CA GLU A 190 2.69 21.22 -3.10
C GLU A 190 1.19 21.03 -3.32
N PHE A 191 0.53 22.14 -3.69
CA PHE A 191 -0.85 22.13 -4.14
C PHE A 191 -0.94 22.21 -5.66
N LYS A 192 -1.94 21.53 -6.21
CA LYS A 192 -2.28 21.57 -7.63
C LYS A 192 -3.74 21.99 -7.80
N PRO A 193 -4.08 22.69 -8.90
CA PRO A 193 -5.47 23.04 -9.19
C PRO A 193 -6.25 21.79 -9.65
N ASP A 194 -7.58 21.84 -9.61
CA ASP A 194 -8.45 20.70 -9.96
C ASP A 194 -8.15 20.13 -11.37
N GLU A 195 -7.76 20.98 -12.33
CA GLU A 195 -7.41 20.61 -13.70
C GLU A 195 -6.19 19.69 -13.79
N TRP A 196 -5.29 19.73 -12.81
CA TRP A 196 -4.13 18.83 -12.77
C TRP A 196 -4.56 17.40 -12.45
N PHE A 197 -5.54 17.24 -11.55
CA PHE A 197 -6.09 15.94 -11.16
C PHE A 197 -7.05 15.38 -12.22
N TRP A 198 -7.73 16.27 -12.93
CA TRP A 198 -8.69 15.95 -13.97
C TRP A 198 -8.05 15.20 -15.14
N THR A 199 -8.74 14.17 -15.63
CA THR A 199 -8.40 13.54 -16.91
C THR A 199 -9.68 13.28 -17.70
N LYS A 200 -9.59 13.40 -19.03
CA LYS A 200 -10.73 13.13 -19.92
C LYS A 200 -11.30 11.74 -19.68
N ARG A 201 -10.42 10.73 -19.53
CA ARG A 201 -10.81 9.34 -19.25
C ARG A 201 -11.72 9.22 -18.03
N ARG A 202 -11.28 9.74 -16.88
CA ARG A 202 -12.05 9.66 -15.63
C ARG A 202 -13.34 10.49 -15.68
N TRP A 203 -13.32 11.60 -16.41
CA TRP A 203 -14.50 12.43 -16.61
C TRP A 203 -15.56 11.72 -17.46
N ASP A 204 -15.13 11.04 -18.53
CA ASP A 204 -16.02 10.25 -19.37
C ASP A 204 -16.60 9.06 -18.58
N GLU A 205 -15.80 8.39 -17.72
CA GLU A 205 -16.28 7.37 -16.76
C GLU A 205 -17.36 7.94 -15.82
N HIS A 206 -17.11 9.11 -15.22
CA HIS A 206 -18.07 9.82 -14.35
C HIS A 206 -19.40 10.08 -15.07
N ARG A 207 -19.34 10.67 -16.27
CA ARG A 207 -20.53 11.01 -17.08
C ARG A 207 -21.33 9.78 -17.47
N ARG A 208 -20.68 8.70 -17.90
CA ARG A 208 -21.36 7.44 -18.21
C ARG A 208 -22.09 6.87 -16.99
N GLY A 209 -21.42 6.83 -15.84
CA GLY A 209 -22.01 6.32 -14.60
C GLY A 209 -23.21 7.15 -14.09
N LEU A 210 -23.32 8.43 -14.46
CA LEU A 210 -24.50 9.26 -14.14
C LEU A 210 -25.67 9.07 -15.10
N GLN A 211 -25.40 8.62 -16.34
CA GLN A 211 -26.40 8.49 -17.41
C GLN A 211 -27.00 7.07 -17.53
N GLY A 212 -26.32 6.06 -16.98
CA GLY A 212 -26.79 4.67 -16.96
C GLY A 212 -28.01 4.43 -16.06
N PRO A 213 -28.62 3.22 -16.09
CA PRO A 213 -29.64 2.84 -15.12
C PRO A 213 -29.07 3.05 -13.70
N LYS A 214 -29.90 3.60 -12.79
CA LYS A 214 -29.51 3.92 -11.40
C LYS A 214 -29.23 2.65 -10.61
N VAL A 215 -28.08 2.03 -10.84
CA VAL A 215 -27.46 1.11 -9.89
C VAL A 215 -26.77 2.00 -8.85
N GLU A 216 -26.88 1.64 -7.56
CA GLU A 216 -26.11 2.29 -6.49
C GLU A 216 -24.62 2.34 -6.87
N ALA A 217 -23.82 3.23 -6.27
CA ALA A 217 -22.40 3.37 -6.62
C ALA A 217 -21.65 2.02 -6.52
N THR A 218 -21.58 1.28 -7.63
CA THR A 218 -20.91 0.00 -7.72
C THR A 218 -19.48 0.20 -8.16
N ILE A 219 -18.62 -0.75 -7.80
CA ILE A 219 -17.22 -0.76 -8.25
C ILE A 219 -17.12 -1.03 -9.74
N ASP A 220 -18.09 -1.77 -10.23
CA ASP A 220 -18.25 -2.12 -11.61
C ASP A 220 -19.35 -1.22 -12.19
N HIS A 221 -19.00 0.02 -12.58
CA HIS A 221 -19.85 0.80 -13.50
C HIS A 221 -19.84 0.23 -14.93
N ASP A 222 -19.15 -0.89 -15.15
CA ASP A 222 -19.22 -1.67 -16.40
C ASP A 222 -20.33 -2.73 -16.34
N ALA A 223 -21.43 -2.45 -15.63
CA ALA A 223 -22.60 -3.32 -15.62
C ALA A 223 -23.02 -3.61 -17.07
N GLU A 224 -22.85 -4.86 -17.49
CA GLU A 224 -23.29 -5.47 -18.76
C GLU A 224 -23.61 -4.48 -19.89
N MET A 225 -22.58 -3.87 -20.48
CA MET A 225 -22.78 -3.10 -21.71
C MET A 225 -22.74 -4.05 -22.92
N ASP A 226 -23.85 -4.04 -23.64
CA ASP A 226 -24.10 -4.68 -24.92
C ASP A 226 -22.89 -4.56 -25.88
N LEU A 227 -22.52 -5.70 -26.49
CA LEU A 227 -21.38 -5.93 -27.39
C LEU A 227 -21.51 -5.19 -28.74
N THR A 228 -22.43 -4.24 -28.87
CA THR A 228 -22.80 -3.57 -30.13
C THR A 228 -22.31 -2.12 -30.23
N SER A 229 -21.77 -1.53 -29.15
CA SER A 229 -21.20 -0.19 -29.20
C SER A 229 -19.85 -0.20 -29.92
N HIS A 230 -19.81 0.43 -31.09
CA HIS A 230 -18.69 0.46 -32.04
C HIS A 230 -17.53 1.40 -31.63
N ASP A 231 -17.53 1.94 -30.42
CA ASP A 231 -16.40 2.71 -29.88
C ASP A 231 -15.57 1.81 -28.98
N GLY A 232 -14.36 1.46 -29.46
CA GLY A 232 -13.40 0.50 -28.88
C GLY A 232 -12.78 0.90 -27.53
N ASP A 233 -13.52 1.60 -26.69
CA ASP A 233 -13.07 2.21 -25.45
C ASP A 233 -13.42 1.31 -24.24
N LYS A 234 -12.66 0.21 -24.11
CA LYS A 234 -12.73 -0.74 -22.98
C LYS A 234 -11.93 -0.18 -21.81
N TYR A 235 -12.60 0.47 -20.86
CA TYR A 235 -11.94 1.11 -19.72
C TYR A 235 -11.82 0.18 -18.51
N LEU A 236 -10.61 0.05 -17.96
CA LEU A 236 -10.39 -0.59 -16.67
C LEU A 236 -10.73 0.42 -15.56
N SER A 237 -11.96 0.34 -15.06
CA SER A 237 -12.44 1.21 -14.00
C SER A 237 -11.89 0.75 -12.63
N GLN A 238 -11.40 1.74 -11.88
CA GLN A 238 -11.10 1.70 -10.45
C GLN A 238 -9.82 0.97 -10.01
N GLY A 239 -9.24 1.43 -8.90
CA GLY A 239 -8.18 0.75 -8.16
C GLY A 239 -7.45 1.64 -7.19
N THR A 240 -7.32 1.16 -5.97
CA THR A 240 -6.37 1.66 -4.99
C THR A 240 -4.97 1.19 -5.39
N VAL A 241 -3.97 2.05 -5.21
CA VAL A 241 -2.56 1.69 -5.36
C VAL A 241 -1.91 1.53 -3.99
N GLY A 242 -0.76 0.86 -3.93
CA GLY A 242 -0.01 0.77 -2.68
C GLY A 242 1.45 0.39 -2.85
N ALA A 243 2.14 0.16 -1.75
CA ALA A 243 3.47 -0.41 -1.75
C ALA A 243 3.74 -1.04 -0.40
N VAL A 244 4.39 -2.20 -0.39
CA VAL A 244 4.97 -2.79 0.81
C VAL A 244 6.47 -2.95 0.60
N CYS A 245 7.24 -2.37 1.52
CA CYS A 245 8.70 -2.35 1.46
C CYS A 245 9.28 -2.90 2.76
N ILE A 246 10.42 -3.59 2.63
CA ILE A 246 11.33 -3.89 3.74
C ILE A 246 12.69 -3.31 3.38
N ASP A 247 13.34 -2.67 4.35
CA ASP A 247 14.71 -2.17 4.23
C ASP A 247 15.74 -3.11 4.87
N GLN A 248 17.01 -2.80 4.66
CA GLN A 248 18.15 -3.58 5.17
C GLN A 248 18.22 -3.63 6.71
N TRP A 249 17.49 -2.75 7.41
CA TRP A 249 17.46 -2.68 8.87
C TRP A 249 16.32 -3.49 9.47
N GLY A 250 15.46 -4.10 8.63
CA GLY A 250 14.33 -4.90 9.08
C GLY A 250 13.08 -4.09 9.36
N ASN A 251 13.05 -2.81 8.97
CA ASN A 251 11.82 -2.03 9.04
C ASN A 251 10.95 -2.38 7.85
N ILE A 252 9.64 -2.42 8.10
CA ILE A 252 8.62 -2.67 7.10
C ILE A 252 7.69 -1.47 7.07
N ALA A 253 7.35 -1.02 5.87
CA ALA A 253 6.36 0.01 5.66
C ALA A 253 5.34 -0.43 4.62
N VAL A 254 4.08 -0.10 4.87
CA VAL A 254 3.01 -0.12 3.88
C VAL A 254 2.55 1.31 3.62
N ALA A 255 2.28 1.62 2.35
CA ALA A 255 1.67 2.86 1.89
C ALA A 255 0.53 2.53 0.92
N THR A 256 -0.57 3.28 0.97
CA THR A 256 -1.77 3.04 0.15
C THR A 256 -2.42 4.37 -0.22
N SER A 257 -2.88 4.54 -1.47
CA SER A 257 -3.52 5.78 -1.96
C SER A 257 -4.63 5.49 -2.96
N THR A 258 -5.67 6.33 -2.98
CA THR A 258 -6.86 6.16 -3.83
C THR A 258 -7.61 7.46 -4.09
N GLY A 259 -8.25 7.57 -5.26
CA GLY A 259 -9.34 8.52 -5.52
C GLY A 259 -10.71 8.03 -5.01
N GLY A 260 -10.80 6.77 -4.59
CA GLY A 260 -12.04 6.12 -4.16
C GLY A 260 -12.82 5.50 -5.33
N LEU A 261 -14.15 5.53 -5.25
CA LEU A 261 -15.05 4.95 -6.25
C LEU A 261 -15.57 6.03 -7.19
N THR A 262 -15.69 5.69 -8.48
CA THR A 262 -16.36 6.57 -9.44
C THR A 262 -17.80 6.80 -9.01
N ASN A 263 -18.21 8.06 -8.97
CA ASN A 263 -19.52 8.49 -8.48
C ASN A 263 -19.77 8.10 -7.02
N LYS A 264 -18.72 8.06 -6.19
CA LYS A 264 -18.91 8.00 -4.73
C LYS A 264 -19.68 9.23 -4.26
N PHE A 265 -20.47 9.08 -3.19
CA PHE A 265 -21.03 10.25 -2.51
C PHE A 265 -19.88 11.12 -1.97
N PRO A 266 -19.96 12.46 -2.08
CA PRO A 266 -19.05 13.35 -1.40
C PRO A 266 -18.96 13.01 0.08
N GLY A 267 -17.73 12.87 0.60
CA GLY A 267 -17.47 12.45 1.97
C GLY A 267 -17.51 10.94 2.23
N ARG A 268 -17.75 10.09 1.22
CA ARG A 268 -17.55 8.64 1.36
C ARG A 268 -16.08 8.35 1.56
N ILE A 269 -15.76 7.63 2.63
CA ILE A 269 -14.42 7.18 3.00
C ILE A 269 -14.33 5.67 2.81
N GLY A 270 -13.27 5.19 2.15
CA GLY A 270 -13.05 3.78 1.89
C GLY A 270 -12.18 3.07 2.92
N ASP A 271 -11.68 1.90 2.50
CA ASP A 271 -10.73 1.08 3.24
C ASP A 271 -9.33 1.69 3.29
N THR A 272 -8.92 2.40 2.23
CA THR A 272 -7.57 2.95 2.07
C THR A 272 -7.11 3.76 3.26
N PRO A 273 -7.82 4.79 3.74
CA PRO A 273 -7.36 5.58 4.89
C PRO A 273 -7.75 4.96 6.23
N THR A 274 -8.47 3.84 6.24
CA THR A 274 -9.05 3.24 7.45
C THR A 274 -8.14 2.17 8.03
N LEU A 275 -7.58 2.43 9.22
CA LEU A 275 -6.68 1.51 9.92
C LEU A 275 -7.29 0.11 10.05
N GLY A 276 -6.55 -0.89 9.58
CA GLY A 276 -6.94 -2.30 9.67
C GLY A 276 -7.89 -2.76 8.57
N ALA A 277 -8.42 -1.87 7.74
CA ALA A 277 -9.22 -2.23 6.58
C ALA A 277 -8.34 -2.44 5.34
N GLY A 278 -7.89 -1.37 4.69
CA GLY A 278 -7.15 -1.43 3.42
C GLY A 278 -5.64 -1.65 3.56
N PHE A 279 -5.09 -1.46 4.75
CA PHE A 279 -3.65 -1.57 5.02
C PHE A 279 -3.39 -1.99 6.47
N TRP A 280 -2.26 -2.65 6.69
CA TRP A 280 -1.78 -2.98 8.04
C TRP A 280 -0.28 -3.31 8.02
N ALA A 281 0.44 -2.95 9.09
CA ALA A 281 1.82 -3.41 9.34
C ALA A 281 1.97 -3.74 10.83
N GLU A 282 2.47 -4.92 11.15
CA GLU A 282 2.56 -5.42 12.52
C GLU A 282 3.77 -6.34 12.69
N ASP A 283 4.44 -6.24 13.84
CA ASP A 283 5.49 -7.14 14.30
C ASP A 283 5.08 -7.83 15.61
N TRP A 284 5.51 -9.08 15.81
CA TRP A 284 5.21 -9.88 17.00
C TRP A 284 6.29 -10.92 17.31
N ASP A 285 6.46 -11.22 18.61
CA ASP A 285 7.30 -12.33 19.05
C ASP A 285 6.55 -13.66 18.84
N GLU A 286 7.21 -14.66 18.25
CA GLU A 286 6.73 -16.04 18.25
C GLU A 286 7.16 -16.72 19.56
N SER A 287 6.19 -17.31 20.26
CA SER A 287 6.49 -18.19 21.39
C SER A 287 6.78 -19.60 20.89
N ASP A 288 7.88 -20.20 21.34
CA ASP A 288 8.14 -21.64 21.17
C ASP A 288 7.00 -22.45 21.84
N GLN A 289 5.91 -22.73 21.13
CA GLN A 289 4.81 -23.55 21.67
C GLN A 289 5.06 -25.06 21.55
N GLU A 290 6.12 -25.49 20.88
CA GLU A 290 6.48 -26.90 20.80
C GLU A 290 7.99 -27.08 20.95
N MET A 291 8.42 -27.53 22.14
CA MET A 291 9.65 -28.28 22.46
C MET A 291 10.20 -27.89 23.84
N SER A 292 9.53 -28.33 24.90
CA SER A 292 10.22 -28.56 26.18
C SER A 292 9.63 -29.76 26.92
N ASN A 293 9.81 -30.95 26.33
CA ASN A 293 9.97 -32.16 27.13
C ASN A 293 11.45 -32.39 27.51
N ASP A 294 12.36 -31.54 27.03
CA ASP A 294 13.74 -31.51 27.52
C ASP A 294 13.81 -30.62 28.76
N GLY A 295 14.16 -31.26 29.88
CA GLY A 295 14.20 -30.67 31.19
C GLY A 295 14.93 -29.33 31.24
N ASP A 296 14.38 -28.45 32.07
CA ASP A 296 14.85 -27.13 32.44
C ASP A 296 16.37 -27.13 32.74
N ARG A 297 17.19 -26.86 31.71
CA ARG A 297 18.63 -26.62 31.87
C ARG A 297 18.84 -25.12 32.04
N PRO A 298 19.25 -24.65 33.23
CA PRO A 298 19.51 -23.24 33.44
C PRO A 298 20.69 -22.79 32.58
N GLY A 299 20.47 -21.81 31.69
CA GLY A 299 21.54 -21.13 30.93
C GLY A 299 21.33 -20.98 29.42
N ARG A 300 20.35 -21.65 28.80
CA ARG A 300 20.09 -21.46 27.36
C ARG A 300 19.12 -20.27 27.18
N ARG A 301 19.63 -19.12 26.70
CA ARG A 301 18.76 -18.01 26.25
C ARG A 301 17.81 -18.58 25.19
N ARG A 302 16.49 -18.56 25.45
CA ARG A 302 15.47 -18.85 24.44
C ARG A 302 15.70 -17.91 23.25
N ARG A 303 15.89 -18.48 22.05
CA ARG A 303 15.94 -17.69 20.82
C ARG A 303 14.55 -17.07 20.66
N ARG A 304 14.46 -15.74 20.72
CA ARG A 304 13.21 -15.05 20.46
C ARG A 304 13.08 -14.90 18.95
N ARG A 305 12.30 -15.80 18.34
CA ARG A 305 11.85 -15.62 16.97
C ARG A 305 10.86 -14.47 16.93
N ARG A 306 11.02 -13.58 15.96
CA ARG A 306 10.12 -12.46 15.73
C ARG A 306 9.66 -12.50 14.29
N ARG A 307 8.39 -12.24 14.08
CA ARG A 307 7.79 -12.10 12.75
C ARG A 307 7.24 -10.72 12.57
N ALA A 308 7.22 -10.27 11.33
CA ALA A 308 6.55 -9.05 10.96
C ALA A 308 5.90 -9.23 9.60
N ALA A 309 4.72 -8.63 9.45
CA ALA A 309 3.97 -8.66 8.22
C ALA A 309 3.38 -7.29 7.93
N ALA A 310 3.34 -6.93 6.66
CA ALA A 310 2.59 -5.77 6.19
C ALA A 310 1.83 -6.11 4.91
N VAL A 311 0.62 -5.56 4.78
CA VAL A 311 -0.29 -5.81 3.66
C VAL A 311 -0.94 -4.53 3.16
N SER A 312 -1.12 -4.43 1.84
CA SER A 312 -1.88 -3.37 1.16
C SER A 312 -2.97 -4.00 0.30
N GLY A 313 -4.18 -3.49 0.43
CA GLY A 313 -5.38 -3.96 -0.26
C GLY A 313 -5.83 -3.05 -1.40
N THR A 314 -6.56 -3.66 -2.32
CA THR A 314 -7.27 -2.99 -3.41
C THR A 314 -8.53 -3.80 -3.72
N GLY A 315 -9.69 -3.14 -3.81
CA GLY A 315 -10.96 -3.85 -4.02
C GLY A 315 -12.19 -3.04 -3.64
N ASN A 316 -13.26 -3.76 -3.29
CA ASN A 316 -14.44 -3.19 -2.68
C ASN A 316 -14.17 -2.68 -1.28
N GLY A 317 -13.94 -1.37 -1.15
CA GLY A 317 -13.60 -0.76 0.13
C GLY A 317 -14.62 -1.02 1.24
N ASP A 318 -15.92 -1.10 0.93
CA ASP A 318 -16.95 -1.34 1.94
C ASP A 318 -16.89 -2.78 2.48
N SER A 319 -16.46 -3.73 1.65
CA SER A 319 -16.24 -5.13 2.03
C SER A 319 -14.97 -5.26 2.86
N PHE A 320 -13.89 -4.57 2.47
CA PHE A 320 -12.66 -4.46 3.28
C PHE A 320 -12.96 -3.89 4.68
N LEU A 321 -13.77 -2.83 4.75
CA LEU A 321 -14.21 -2.22 6.01
C LEU A 321 -15.02 -3.22 6.86
N ARG A 322 -15.98 -3.93 6.26
CA ARG A 322 -16.88 -4.84 6.97
C ARG A 322 -16.16 -5.95 7.73
N VAL A 323 -15.04 -6.44 7.20
CA VAL A 323 -14.28 -7.55 7.80
C VAL A 323 -12.91 -7.15 8.34
N ALA A 324 -12.60 -5.84 8.36
CA ALA A 324 -11.28 -5.32 8.69
C ALA A 324 -10.16 -6.12 8.01
N ALA A 325 -10.24 -6.24 6.67
CA ALA A 325 -9.55 -7.29 5.92
C ALA A 325 -8.03 -7.34 6.15
N ALA A 326 -7.32 -6.21 6.06
CA ALA A 326 -5.87 -6.16 6.25
C ALA A 326 -5.45 -6.60 7.66
N ARG A 327 -6.16 -6.12 8.71
CA ARG A 327 -5.90 -6.58 10.07
C ARG A 327 -6.23 -8.05 10.19
N THR A 328 -7.37 -8.51 9.70
CA THR A 328 -7.82 -9.91 9.82
C THR A 328 -6.80 -10.85 9.19
N THR A 329 -6.26 -10.54 8.02
CA THR A 329 -5.16 -11.30 7.40
C THR A 329 -3.95 -11.41 8.34
N THR A 330 -3.44 -10.29 8.85
CA THR A 330 -2.28 -10.33 9.76
C THR A 330 -2.61 -10.98 11.12
N ALA A 331 -3.87 -10.91 11.57
CA ALA A 331 -4.34 -11.57 12.78
C ALA A 331 -4.28 -13.08 12.64
N MET A 332 -4.67 -13.60 11.46
CA MET A 332 -4.60 -15.03 11.18
C MET A 332 -3.15 -15.52 11.20
N ALA A 333 -2.21 -14.77 10.60
CA ALA A 333 -0.79 -15.11 10.64
C ALA A 333 -0.19 -15.08 12.06
N ARG A 334 -0.69 -14.19 12.92
CA ARG A 334 -0.19 -13.97 14.29
C ARG A 334 -0.82 -14.89 15.34
N PHE A 335 -2.12 -15.10 15.30
CA PHE A 335 -2.90 -15.65 16.42
C PHE A 335 -3.53 -17.02 16.14
N SER A 336 -3.43 -17.54 14.92
CA SER A 336 -3.90 -18.89 14.64
C SER A 336 -3.11 -19.93 15.43
N SER A 337 -3.75 -21.04 15.77
CA SER A 337 -3.06 -22.20 16.33
C SER A 337 -2.14 -22.81 15.27
N GLY A 338 -0.86 -22.95 15.59
CA GLY A 338 0.16 -23.39 14.63
C GLY A 338 0.72 -22.23 13.81
N HIS A 339 1.74 -22.53 13.01
CA HIS A 339 2.37 -21.53 12.14
C HIS A 339 1.52 -21.34 10.88
N VAL A 340 0.83 -20.19 10.79
CA VAL A 340 0.10 -19.75 9.58
C VAL A 340 0.94 -18.69 8.88
N SER A 341 1.30 -18.95 7.63
CA SER A 341 2.03 -18.02 6.79
C SER A 341 1.13 -16.89 6.28
N LEU A 342 1.75 -15.79 5.83
CA LEU A 342 1.00 -14.68 5.24
C LEU A 342 0.26 -15.10 3.95
N ASP A 343 0.81 -16.02 3.16
CA ASP A 343 0.15 -16.54 1.94
C ASP A 343 -1.17 -17.26 2.28
N GLU A 344 -1.15 -18.12 3.30
CA GLU A 344 -2.34 -18.85 3.75
C GLU A 344 -3.40 -17.88 4.29
N ALA A 345 -2.97 -16.88 5.07
CA ALA A 345 -3.85 -15.86 5.60
C ALA A 345 -4.45 -14.96 4.51
N LEU A 346 -3.66 -14.57 3.50
CA LEU A 346 -4.16 -13.82 2.33
C LEU A 346 -5.19 -14.65 1.56
N THR A 347 -4.87 -15.92 1.30
CA THR A 347 -5.78 -16.85 0.62
C THR A 347 -7.11 -16.99 1.38
N ALA A 348 -7.06 -17.12 2.70
CA ALA A 348 -8.24 -17.26 3.53
C ALA A 348 -9.14 -16.00 3.55
N VAL A 349 -8.58 -14.81 3.34
CA VAL A 349 -9.31 -13.54 3.41
C VAL A 349 -9.71 -13.01 2.04
N CYS A 350 -8.76 -12.79 1.14
CA CYS A 350 -9.00 -12.20 -0.18
C CYS A 350 -8.87 -13.19 -1.35
N GLY A 351 -8.49 -14.45 -1.10
CA GLY A 351 -8.51 -15.50 -2.10
C GLY A 351 -9.92 -15.98 -2.50
N PRO A 352 -10.04 -16.84 -3.52
CA PRO A 352 -11.31 -17.38 -3.98
C PRO A 352 -12.01 -18.15 -2.86
N GLY A 353 -13.26 -17.79 -2.58
CA GLY A 353 -14.02 -18.35 -1.46
C GLY A 353 -13.64 -17.80 -0.09
N GLY A 354 -12.70 -16.85 0.01
CA GLY A 354 -12.22 -16.23 1.25
C GLY A 354 -13.25 -15.35 1.98
N GLU A 355 -12.85 -14.81 3.14
CA GLU A 355 -13.72 -13.99 4.01
C GLU A 355 -14.41 -12.83 3.29
N LEU A 356 -13.70 -12.12 2.42
CA LEU A 356 -14.30 -11.02 1.67
C LEU A 356 -15.48 -11.53 0.86
N GLN A 357 -15.27 -12.57 0.04
CA GLN A 357 -16.31 -13.20 -0.77
C GLN A 357 -17.47 -13.72 0.09
N ARG A 358 -17.18 -14.36 1.24
CA ARG A 358 -18.20 -14.82 2.18
C ARG A 358 -19.03 -13.67 2.74
N SER A 359 -18.43 -12.52 3.01
CA SER A 359 -19.11 -11.34 3.55
C SER A 359 -20.19 -10.76 2.61
N ALA A 360 -20.06 -11.00 1.30
CA ALA A 360 -21.07 -10.60 0.31
C ALA A 360 -22.29 -11.54 0.28
N GLY A 361 -22.17 -12.79 0.74
CA GLY A 361 -23.25 -13.78 0.70
C GLY A 361 -23.85 -13.90 -0.70
N ASP A 362 -25.18 -13.86 -0.79
CA ASP A 362 -25.93 -13.97 -2.05
C ASP A 362 -25.72 -12.81 -3.04
N ARG A 363 -25.02 -11.74 -2.62
CA ARG A 363 -24.65 -10.58 -3.45
C ARG A 363 -23.34 -10.81 -4.21
N TRP A 364 -22.52 -11.78 -3.78
CA TRP A 364 -21.34 -12.20 -4.54
C TRP A 364 -21.76 -12.62 -5.95
N GLY A 365 -21.05 -12.13 -6.97
CA GLY A 365 -21.42 -12.41 -8.37
C GLY A 365 -22.29 -11.37 -9.03
N LYS A 366 -22.93 -10.48 -8.26
CA LYS A 366 -24.02 -9.63 -8.78
C LYS A 366 -23.71 -8.13 -8.75
N THR A 367 -23.05 -7.65 -7.71
CA THR A 367 -22.91 -6.20 -7.44
C THR A 367 -21.46 -5.70 -7.49
N GLY A 368 -20.50 -6.56 -7.80
CA GLY A 368 -19.07 -6.28 -7.64
C GLY A 368 -18.58 -6.30 -6.19
N GLU A 369 -19.50 -6.48 -5.22
CA GLU A 369 -19.18 -6.58 -3.80
C GLU A 369 -18.16 -7.69 -3.52
N ALA A 370 -17.29 -7.43 -2.53
CA ALA A 370 -16.20 -8.29 -2.09
C ALA A 370 -15.09 -8.61 -3.09
N THR A 371 -15.14 -8.07 -4.30
CA THR A 371 -14.06 -8.23 -5.28
C THR A 371 -12.82 -7.50 -4.78
N ALA A 372 -11.71 -8.21 -4.64
CA ALA A 372 -10.59 -7.74 -3.84
C ALA A 372 -9.30 -8.53 -4.07
N GLY A 373 -8.20 -7.89 -3.68
CA GLY A 373 -6.88 -8.49 -3.61
C GLY A 373 -5.99 -7.74 -2.63
N MET A 374 -5.00 -8.45 -2.10
CA MET A 374 -3.99 -7.89 -1.22
C MET A 374 -2.62 -8.38 -1.66
N ILE A 375 -1.63 -7.50 -1.51
CA ILE A 375 -0.21 -7.86 -1.52
C ILE A 375 0.34 -7.72 -0.11
N GLY A 376 1.48 -8.34 0.17
CA GLY A 376 2.17 -8.19 1.42
C GLY A 376 3.62 -8.63 1.38
N ILE A 377 4.30 -8.36 2.49
CA ILE A 377 5.63 -8.90 2.80
C ILE A 377 5.56 -9.49 4.20
N GLU A 378 6.09 -10.70 4.33
CA GLU A 378 6.31 -11.40 5.59
C GLU A 378 7.81 -11.56 5.84
N VAL A 379 8.24 -11.37 7.08
CA VAL A 379 9.65 -11.40 7.48
C VAL A 379 9.77 -12.11 8.81
N GLU A 380 10.79 -12.96 8.93
CA GLU A 380 11.14 -13.64 10.17
C GLU A 380 12.56 -13.27 10.60
N TRP A 381 12.78 -13.16 11.90
CA TRP A 381 14.08 -12.89 12.50
C TRP A 381 14.33 -13.82 13.68
N ASP A 382 15.45 -14.56 13.62
CA ASP A 382 15.81 -15.60 14.60
C ASP A 382 16.56 -15.08 15.85
N GLY A 383 16.79 -13.77 15.97
CA GLY A 383 17.41 -13.17 17.15
C GLY A 383 18.94 -13.24 17.22
N ASP A 384 19.57 -14.06 16.39
CA ASP A 384 21.03 -14.12 16.29
C ASP A 384 21.49 -12.88 15.52
N GLY A 385 22.36 -12.06 16.13
CA GLY A 385 22.80 -10.73 15.65
C GLY A 385 23.49 -10.68 14.27
N ASN A 386 23.34 -11.71 13.45
CA ASN A 386 23.63 -11.67 12.05
C ASN A 386 22.57 -10.80 11.35
N LYS A 387 22.83 -9.49 11.28
CA LYS A 387 22.07 -8.53 10.45
C LYS A 387 22.23 -8.79 8.94
N SER A 388 22.84 -9.92 8.54
CA SER A 388 23.03 -10.25 7.13
C SER A 388 21.67 -10.49 6.47
N LEU A 389 21.24 -9.50 5.69
CA LEU A 389 20.08 -9.48 4.79
C LEU A 389 18.82 -10.12 5.40
N LEU A 390 18.11 -9.34 6.23
CA LEU A 390 16.70 -9.59 6.50
C LEU A 390 15.95 -9.57 5.16
N LYS A 391 15.59 -10.75 4.67
CA LYS A 391 14.84 -10.92 3.43
C LYS A 391 13.38 -11.17 3.77
N GLY A 392 12.50 -10.37 3.17
CA GLY A 392 11.07 -10.59 3.25
C GLY A 392 10.57 -11.47 2.12
N LYS A 393 9.66 -12.38 2.44
CA LYS A 393 8.89 -13.13 1.47
C LYS A 393 7.74 -12.26 0.97
N THR A 394 7.67 -12.05 -0.34
CA THR A 394 6.54 -11.37 -0.98
C THR A 394 5.36 -12.31 -1.11
N SER A 395 4.18 -11.84 -0.72
CA SER A 395 2.94 -12.63 -0.70
C SER A 395 1.81 -11.84 -1.37
N PHE A 396 0.87 -12.52 -2.01
CA PHE A 396 -0.32 -11.90 -2.58
C PHE A 396 -1.41 -12.94 -2.85
N ASP A 397 -2.68 -12.54 -2.76
CA ASP A 397 -3.80 -13.30 -3.33
C ASP A 397 -4.99 -12.37 -3.65
N PHE A 398 -5.92 -12.84 -4.48
CA PHE A 398 -7.08 -12.06 -4.93
C PHE A 398 -8.23 -12.93 -5.46
N ASN A 399 -9.47 -12.53 -5.26
CA ASN A 399 -10.67 -13.29 -5.69
C ASN A 399 -11.27 -12.78 -7.02
N ALA A 400 -10.50 -11.95 -7.73
CA ALA A 400 -10.89 -11.24 -8.94
C ALA A 400 -10.27 -11.85 -10.22
N GLY A 401 -10.63 -11.32 -11.40
CA GLY A 401 -10.12 -11.80 -12.69
C GLY A 401 -8.61 -11.57 -12.87
N GLY A 402 -8.09 -10.49 -12.28
CA GLY A 402 -6.66 -10.24 -12.13
C GLY A 402 -6.42 -9.06 -11.18
N MET A 403 -5.16 -8.81 -10.86
CA MET A 403 -4.67 -7.72 -10.03
C MET A 403 -3.28 -7.31 -10.52
N PHE A 404 -3.14 -6.08 -11.00
CA PHE A 404 -1.84 -5.56 -11.43
C PHE A 404 -0.91 -5.49 -10.22
N ARG A 405 0.23 -6.18 -10.31
CA ARG A 405 1.24 -6.22 -9.25
C ARG A 405 2.63 -6.40 -9.83
N ALA A 406 3.62 -5.80 -9.18
CA ALA A 406 5.02 -5.95 -9.52
C ALA A 406 5.86 -6.07 -8.25
N TRP A 407 6.89 -6.91 -8.28
CA TRP A 407 7.75 -7.16 -7.13
C TRP A 407 9.16 -7.54 -7.57
N ILE A 408 10.10 -7.43 -6.63
CA ILE A 408 11.44 -8.00 -6.76
C ILE A 408 11.48 -9.33 -6.02
N GLU A 409 11.95 -10.37 -6.68
CA GLU A 409 12.25 -11.68 -6.09
C GLU A 409 13.70 -12.06 -6.37
N GLU A 410 14.29 -12.85 -5.48
CA GLU A 410 15.63 -13.41 -5.71
C GLU A 410 15.54 -14.66 -6.57
N GLY A 411 16.31 -14.69 -7.66
CA GLY A 411 16.44 -15.85 -8.52
C GLY A 411 17.23 -17.00 -7.85
N PRO A 412 17.21 -18.21 -8.42
CA PRO A 412 18.02 -19.34 -7.93
C PRO A 412 19.53 -19.09 -7.93
N ASP A 413 19.97 -18.08 -8.69
CA ASP A 413 21.34 -17.58 -8.82
C ASP A 413 21.69 -16.52 -7.77
N GLY A 414 20.77 -16.13 -6.90
CA GLY A 414 20.96 -15.07 -5.90
C GLY A 414 20.81 -13.65 -6.47
N GLU A 415 20.46 -13.52 -7.76
CA GLU A 415 20.28 -12.24 -8.43
C GLU A 415 18.84 -11.72 -8.25
N ASP A 416 18.70 -10.42 -7.99
CA ASP A 416 17.40 -9.77 -7.87
C ASP A 416 16.73 -9.67 -9.26
N ARG A 417 15.52 -10.22 -9.39
CA ARG A 417 14.74 -10.23 -10.63
C ARG A 417 13.44 -9.48 -10.45
N GLU A 418 13.14 -8.61 -11.41
CA GLU A 418 11.85 -7.95 -11.48
C GLU A 418 10.77 -8.87 -12.03
N ARG A 419 9.58 -8.77 -11.45
CA ARG A 419 8.39 -9.46 -11.90
C ARG A 419 7.22 -8.50 -11.97
N MET A 420 6.35 -8.75 -12.92
CA MET A 420 5.05 -8.09 -13.03
C MET A 420 4.04 -9.11 -13.52
N MET A 421 2.91 -9.19 -12.83
CA MET A 421 1.80 -10.03 -13.20
C MET A 421 0.49 -9.27 -13.03
N VAL A 422 -0.51 -9.68 -13.81
CA VAL A 422 -1.89 -9.20 -13.68
C VAL A 422 -2.78 -10.37 -13.33
N PHE A 423 -2.74 -11.40 -14.16
CA PHE A 423 -3.53 -12.60 -13.97
C PHE A 423 -2.88 -13.57 -12.97
N ARG A 424 -3.61 -14.63 -12.62
CA ARG A 424 -3.04 -15.78 -11.88
C ARG A 424 -2.02 -16.56 -12.72
N GLU A 425 -2.24 -16.58 -14.02
CA GLU A 425 -1.39 -17.19 -15.04
C GLU A 425 -0.61 -16.10 -15.81
N GLU A 426 0.50 -16.43 -16.48
CA GLU A 426 1.30 -15.46 -17.26
C GLU A 426 0.55 -14.89 -18.47
N TYR A 427 0.62 -13.57 -18.69
CA TYR A 427 -0.14 -12.86 -19.73
C TYR A 427 0.12 -13.40 -21.14
N TYR A 428 1.39 -13.56 -21.50
CA TYR A 428 1.84 -14.15 -22.75
C TYR A 428 2.32 -15.58 -22.46
N GLN A 429 1.54 -16.57 -22.90
CA GLN A 429 2.04 -17.93 -23.10
C GLN A 429 2.46 -18.09 -24.56
#